data_AF-A0A2D8VER1-F1
#
_entry.id   AF-A0A2D8VER1-F1
#
_cell.length_a   1.000
_cell.length_b   1.000
_cell.length_c   1.000
_cell.angle_alpha   90.00
_cell.angle_beta   90.00
_cell.angle_gamma   90.00
#
_symmetry.space_group_name_H-M   'P 1'
#
loop_
_entity.id
_entity.type
_entity.pdbx_description
1 polymer ?
#
loop_
_entity_poly.entity_id
_entity_poly.type
_entity_poly.pdbx_seq_one_letter_code
_entity_poly.pdbx_strand_id
1 'polypeptide(L)'
;MKPFILTFFPSLIIGTTLAHGGVIMVNNGQSIQNAVNAANSGDEILLPGGVFAEDVVVNGKKLSLRSFANTTEVRSISFINAPGSSTIQNLQLDDLNATN
;
A
#
# COMPACT_ATOMS: atom_id res chain seq x y z
N MET A 1 13.26 -55.49 19.48
CA MET A 1 13.80 -54.71 18.35
C MET A 1 12.70 -53.77 17.89
N LYS A 2 12.96 -52.46 17.83
CA LYS A 2 11.96 -51.37 17.73
C LYS A 2 11.56 -51.11 16.28
N PRO A 3 10.26 -50.90 15.95
CA PRO A 3 9.88 -50.56 14.58
C PRO A 3 10.33 -49.14 14.23
N PHE A 4 10.79 -49.02 12.98
CA PHE A 4 11.24 -47.81 12.31
C PHE A 4 10.04 -46.87 12.12
N ILE A 5 9.95 -45.79 12.91
CA ILE A 5 9.06 -44.66 12.61
C ILE A 5 9.76 -43.85 11.53
N LEU A 6 9.24 -43.93 10.30
CA LEU A 6 9.64 -43.04 9.21
C LEU A 6 8.68 -41.85 9.18
N THR A 7 9.12 -40.76 9.79
CA THR A 7 8.49 -39.44 9.73
C THR A 7 8.69 -38.85 8.33
N PHE A 8 7.62 -38.62 7.57
CA PHE A 8 7.67 -37.70 6.43
C PHE A 8 6.30 -37.09 6.09
N PHE A 9 5.92 -36.06 6.85
CA PHE A 9 5.25 -34.90 6.28
C PHE A 9 5.93 -33.67 6.88
N PRO A 10 6.90 -33.06 6.18
CA PRO A 10 7.49 -31.81 6.63
C PRO A 10 6.36 -30.78 6.70
N SER A 11 6.11 -30.31 7.92
CA SER A 11 5.70 -28.95 8.25
C SER A 11 5.02 -28.21 7.10
N LEU A 12 3.69 -28.22 7.12
CA LEU A 12 2.91 -27.11 6.59
C LEU A 12 3.31 -25.85 7.39
N ILE A 13 4.46 -25.26 7.04
CA ILE A 13 4.77 -23.88 7.40
C ILE A 13 3.85 -23.09 6.49
N ILE A 14 2.62 -22.88 6.96
CA ILE A 14 1.76 -21.88 6.38
C ILE A 14 2.51 -20.56 6.59
N GLY A 15 3.26 -20.14 5.57
CA GLY A 15 3.77 -18.78 5.41
C GLY A 15 2.61 -17.82 5.14
N THR A 16 1.47 -17.97 5.83
CA THR A 16 0.45 -16.95 5.87
C THR A 16 0.96 -15.89 6.81
N THR A 17 1.78 -14.99 6.28
CA THR A 17 1.55 -13.60 6.62
C THR A 17 0.10 -13.34 6.17
N LEU A 18 -0.85 -13.47 7.10
CA LEU A 18 -2.14 -12.82 6.96
C LEU A 18 -1.76 -11.40 6.57
N ALA A 19 -2.01 -10.98 5.32
CA ALA A 19 -1.81 -9.60 4.93
C ALA A 19 -2.92 -8.82 5.65
N HIS A 20 -2.69 -8.48 6.91
CA HIS A 20 -3.48 -7.48 7.60
C HIS A 20 -2.91 -6.15 7.10
N GLY A 21 -3.62 -5.53 6.15
CA GLY A 21 -3.27 -4.18 5.71
C GLY A 21 -3.30 -3.26 6.92
N GLY A 22 -2.17 -2.63 7.22
CA GLY A 22 -2.08 -1.57 8.22
C GLY A 22 -2.67 -0.27 7.68
N VAL A 23 -3.03 0.65 8.57
CA VAL A 23 -3.43 2.01 8.19
C VAL A 23 -2.31 2.97 8.58
N ILE A 24 -1.81 3.74 7.62
CA ILE A 24 -0.80 4.78 7.82
C ILE A 24 -1.45 6.13 7.56
N MET A 25 -1.59 6.93 8.61
CA MET A 25 -2.15 8.28 8.51
C MET A 25 -1.07 9.29 8.13
N VAL A 26 -1.31 10.03 7.05
CA VAL A 26 -0.53 11.21 6.68
C VAL A 26 -1.07 12.41 7.45
N ASN A 27 -0.21 13.26 7.99
CA ASN A 27 -0.61 14.54 8.58
C ASN A 27 -0.34 15.68 7.60
N ASN A 28 -1.03 16.82 7.79
CA ASN A 28 -0.78 18.02 7.01
C ASN A 28 0.69 18.45 7.10
N GLY A 29 1.31 18.70 5.95
CA GLY A 29 2.73 19.03 5.84
C GLY A 29 3.68 17.82 5.81
N GLN A 30 3.18 16.60 5.97
CA GLN A 30 3.96 15.38 5.71
C GLN A 30 3.82 14.95 4.24
N SER A 31 4.88 14.32 3.72
CA SER A 31 4.87 13.75 2.37
C SER A 31 4.11 12.43 2.33
N ILE A 32 3.27 12.28 1.30
CA ILE A 32 2.60 11.02 0.96
C ILE A 32 3.64 9.97 0.58
N GLN A 33 4.66 10.34 -0.19
CA GLN A 33 5.72 9.41 -0.60
C GLN A 33 6.43 8.78 0.60
N ASN A 34 6.64 9.53 1.69
CA ASN A 34 7.23 8.96 2.91
C ASN A 34 6.34 7.86 3.53
N ALA A 35 5.02 8.08 3.57
CA ALA A 35 4.08 7.08 4.04
C ALA A 35 4.07 5.86 3.10
N VAL A 36 4.09 6.08 1.78
CA VAL A 36 4.21 5.02 0.77
C VAL A 36 5.52 4.22 0.92
N ASN A 37 6.63 4.88 1.26
CA ASN A 37 7.90 4.20 1.47
C ASN A 37 7.90 3.33 2.73
N ALA A 38 7.18 3.75 3.78
CA ALA A 38 7.03 2.99 5.01
C ALA A 38 6.00 1.84 4.92
N ALA A 39 5.09 1.91 3.94
CA ALA A 39 4.00 0.95 3.80
C ALA A 39 4.43 -0.40 3.23
N ASN A 40 3.82 -1.46 3.75
CA ASN A 40 3.87 -2.80 3.20
C ASN A 40 2.75 -3.03 2.17
N SER A 41 2.94 -4.03 1.32
CA SER A 41 1.94 -4.40 0.31
C SER A 41 0.65 -4.88 0.97
N GLY A 42 -0.47 -4.19 0.68
CA GLY A 42 -1.78 -4.41 1.27
C GLY A 42 -2.22 -3.32 2.25
N ASP A 43 -1.33 -2.39 2.62
CA ASP A 43 -1.65 -1.30 3.54
C ASP A 43 -2.55 -0.23 2.91
N GLU A 44 -3.21 0.53 3.79
CA GLU A 44 -3.97 1.74 3.46
C GLU A 44 -3.19 2.99 3.88
N ILE A 45 -3.02 3.92 2.94
CA ILE A 45 -2.57 5.28 3.22
C ILE A 45 -3.81 6.16 3.36
N LEU A 46 -4.00 6.71 4.56
CA LEU A 46 -5.11 7.57 4.89
C LEU A 46 -4.66 9.04 4.88
N LEU A 47 -5.23 9.81 3.97
CA LEU A 47 -4.89 11.22 3.76
C LEU A 47 -5.89 12.15 4.47
N PRO A 48 -5.41 13.26 5.05
CA PRO A 48 -6.25 14.35 5.50
C PRO A 48 -6.71 15.20 4.31
N GLY A 49 -7.61 16.14 4.55
CA GLY A 49 -7.96 17.15 3.55
C GLY A 49 -6.82 18.13 3.31
N GLY A 50 -6.56 18.47 2.04
CA GLY A 50 -5.52 19.41 1.66
C GLY A 50 -5.01 19.21 0.23
N VAL A 51 -4.06 20.05 -0.16
CA VAL A 51 -3.38 19.98 -1.47
C VAL A 51 -1.97 19.45 -1.25
N PHE A 52 -1.64 18.37 -1.95
CA PHE A 52 -0.33 17.73 -1.94
C PHE A 52 0.32 17.88 -3.32
N ALA A 53 1.17 18.90 -3.46
CA ALA A 53 1.87 19.21 -4.70
C ALA A 53 3.09 18.29 -4.95
N GLU A 54 2.91 16.98 -4.79
CA GLU A 54 3.93 15.94 -4.99
C GLU A 54 3.45 14.87 -5.97
N ASP A 55 4.39 14.30 -6.74
CA ASP A 55 4.16 13.08 -7.52
C ASP A 55 4.44 11.86 -6.65
N VAL A 56 3.48 10.95 -6.54
CA VAL A 56 3.58 9.77 -5.69
C VAL A 56 3.80 8.53 -6.55
N VAL A 57 4.88 7.79 -6.26
CA VAL A 57 5.22 6.53 -6.92
C VAL A 57 5.10 5.37 -5.95
N VAL A 58 4.17 4.46 -6.25
CA VAL A 58 3.99 3.19 -5.56
C VAL A 58 4.62 2.08 -6.42
N ASN A 59 5.80 1.61 -6.03
CA ASN A 59 6.52 0.55 -6.75
C ASN A 59 6.51 -0.80 -6.04
N GLY A 60 6.19 -1.87 -6.77
CA GLY A 60 6.37 -3.25 -6.32
C GLY A 60 5.40 -3.70 -5.23
N LYS A 61 4.37 -2.91 -4.93
CA LYS A 61 3.39 -3.18 -3.88
C LYS A 61 2.01 -2.71 -4.29
N LYS A 62 0.99 -3.39 -3.79
CA LYS A 62 -0.40 -2.91 -3.88
C LYS A 62 -0.72 -2.09 -2.64
N LEU A 63 -1.39 -0.95 -2.80
CA LEU A 63 -1.84 -0.12 -1.68
C LEU A 63 -3.26 0.38 -1.93
N SER A 64 -3.94 0.77 -0.85
CA SER A 64 -5.15 1.58 -0.92
C SER A 64 -4.82 2.99 -0.49
N LEU A 65 -5.07 3.98 -1.34
CA LEU A 65 -4.94 5.39 -1.00
C LEU A 65 -6.34 5.98 -0.87
N ARG A 66 -6.65 6.54 0.30
CA ARG A 66 -7.97 7.09 0.58
C ARG A 66 -7.85 8.41 1.33
N SER A 67 -8.70 9.37 1.00
CA SER A 67 -8.94 10.51 1.90
C SER A 67 -10.23 10.35 2.70
N PHE A 68 -10.21 10.83 3.94
CA PHE A 68 -11.42 11.02 4.75
C PHE A 68 -12.06 12.41 4.59
N ALA A 69 -11.51 13.27 3.73
CA ALA A 69 -12.02 14.61 3.44
C ALA A 69 -12.40 14.74 1.95
N ASN A 70 -13.29 15.67 1.63
CA ASN A 70 -13.85 15.81 0.27
C ASN A 70 -13.00 16.70 -0.66
N THR A 71 -11.95 17.33 -0.15
CA THR A 71 -11.14 18.34 -0.85
C THR A 71 -9.67 17.97 -0.85
N THR A 72 -9.37 16.70 -1.14
CA THR A 72 -7.98 16.20 -1.15
C THR A 72 -7.50 16.11 -2.58
N GLU A 73 -6.47 16.87 -2.88
CA GLU A 73 -5.85 16.94 -4.20
C GLU A 73 -4.40 16.48 -4.11
N VAL A 74 -4.00 15.60 -5.02
CA VAL A 74 -2.62 15.12 -5.16
C VAL A 74 -2.20 15.38 -6.59
N ARG A 75 -0.97 15.86 -6.83
CA ARG A 75 -0.55 16.18 -8.20
C ARG A 75 -0.68 14.98 -9.13
N SER A 76 0.01 13.89 -8.81
CA SER A 76 -0.14 12.63 -9.54
C SER A 76 0.15 11.42 -8.66
N ILE A 77 -0.38 10.26 -9.07
CA ILE A 77 -0.14 8.98 -8.41
C ILE A 77 0.09 7.91 -9.47
N SER A 78 1.24 7.24 -9.41
CA SER A 78 1.61 6.14 -10.30
C SER A 78 1.81 4.84 -9.53
N PHE A 79 1.16 3.77 -9.99
CA PHE A 79 1.39 2.42 -9.50
C PHE A 79 2.20 1.65 -10.54
N ILE A 80 3.41 1.23 -10.17
CA ILE A 80 4.31 0.47 -11.04
C ILE A 80 4.61 -0.89 -10.42
N ASN A 81 4.57 -1.95 -11.25
CA ASN A 81 4.87 -3.33 -10.83
C ASN A 81 4.04 -3.83 -9.64
N ALA A 82 2.78 -3.37 -9.49
CA ALA A 82 1.94 -3.81 -8.38
C ALA A 82 1.58 -5.30 -8.54
N PRO A 83 1.75 -6.15 -7.50
CA PRO A 83 1.46 -7.58 -7.56
C PRO A 83 -0.06 -7.88 -7.55
N GLY A 84 -0.92 -6.86 -7.57
CA GLY A 84 -2.36 -6.97 -7.58
C GLY A 84 -3.04 -5.60 -7.64
N SER A 85 -4.36 -5.58 -7.53
CA SER A 85 -5.16 -4.36 -7.60
C SER A 85 -4.84 -3.39 -6.45
N SER A 86 -4.70 -2.12 -6.78
CA SER A 86 -4.61 -0.99 -5.85
C SER A 86 -5.87 -0.15 -5.96
N THR A 87 -6.18 0.64 -4.93
CA THR A 87 -7.36 1.51 -4.94
C THR A 87 -6.98 2.95 -4.65
N ILE A 88 -7.66 3.87 -5.33
CA ILE A 88 -7.63 5.31 -5.04
C ILE A 88 -9.08 5.72 -4.78
N GLN A 89 -9.36 6.31 -3.63
CA GLN A 89 -10.72 6.67 -3.24
C GLN A 89 -10.76 8.07 -2.65
N ASN A 90 -11.76 8.85 -3.10
CA ASN A 90 -12.02 10.19 -2.58
C ASN A 90 -10.83 11.16 -2.72
N LEU A 91 -10.06 11.04 -3.81
CA LEU A 91 -8.97 11.95 -4.17
C LEU A 91 -9.26 12.60 -5.53
N GLN A 92 -8.83 13.85 -5.68
CA GLN A 92 -8.68 14.52 -6.97
C GLN A 92 -7.21 14.43 -7.40
N LEU A 93 -6.98 14.25 -8.70
CA LEU A 93 -5.66 14.27 -9.31
C LEU A 93 -5.56 15.47 -10.24
N ASP A 94 -4.53 16.29 -10.05
CA ASP A 94 -4.26 17.46 -10.91
C ASP A 94 -3.78 17.01 -12.29
N ASP A 95 -2.92 15.99 -12.33
CA ASP A 95 -2.44 15.35 -13.56
C ASP A 95 -2.70 13.84 -13.56
N LEU A 96 -3.59 13.40 -14.44
CA LEU A 96 -3.95 12.00 -14.65
C LEU A 96 -2.97 11.23 -15.56
N ASN A 97 -2.11 11.94 -16.32
CA ASN A 97 -1.21 11.36 -17.31
C ASN A 97 0.27 11.70 -17.03
N ALA A 98 0.60 12.02 -15.79
CA ALA A 98 1.97 12.31 -15.39
C ALA A 98 2.91 11.16 -15.79
N THR A 99 3.96 11.49 -16.52
CA THR A 99 5.04 10.56 -16.88
C THR A 99 6.18 10.80 -15.89
N ASN A 100 6.21 9.98 -14.83
CA ASN A 100 7.32 9.98 -13.85
C ASN A 100 8.67 9.75 -14.52
#